data_AF-A0ABD2SDT7-F1
#
_entry.id   AF-A0ABD2SDT7-F1
#
_cell.length_a   1.000
_cell.length_b   1.000
_cell.length_c   1.000
_cell.angle_alpha   90.00
_cell.angle_beta   90.00
_cell.angle_gamma   90.00
#
_symmetry.space_group_name_H-M   'P 1'
#
loop_
_entity.id
_entity.type
_entity.pdbx_description
1 polymer ?
#
loop_
_entity_poly.entity_id
_entity_poly.type
_entity_poly.pdbx_seq_one_letter_code
_entity_poly.pdbx_strand_id
1 'polypeptide(L)'
;MLAREDERKKVGLKPAKYHGKWPFQRVNGIQEPVSAALSALNLAMQFHGWVSFFIFVNYKLPFRPNKKPFYEYTGLWHIYAIFAMNSCFWSVVFHSRYVDLTEKLDCLSAVALLGFSLILAVLRVFNVTDEAARVMVSAPLVAFVTTHILYLNCYQLDYGLNMKVCLGMGTLQLILWAVWAGVTRHPSRWKLWVVVIGGALAALLEIYDFPPYRGFVDAHALWHATTIPLTYLWWSFVRDDSEFRTTILIKKAK
;
A
#
# COMPACT_ATOMS: atom_id res chain seq x y z
N MET A 1 16.41 26.16 5.56
CA MET A 1 16.90 25.08 4.68
C MET A 1 17.06 25.59 3.25
N LEU A 2 16.01 26.09 2.59
CA LEU A 2 16.09 26.59 1.20
C LEU A 2 17.20 27.63 0.94
N ALA A 3 17.34 28.67 1.77
CA ALA A 3 18.41 29.66 1.59
C ALA A 3 19.83 29.05 1.64
N ARG A 4 20.04 28.03 2.49
CA ARG A 4 21.33 27.31 2.56
C ARG A 4 21.57 26.44 1.33
N GLU A 5 20.51 25.87 0.76
CA GLU A 5 20.61 25.11 -0.50
C GLU A 5 20.89 26.02 -1.69
N ASP A 6 20.31 27.22 -1.73
CA ASP A 6 20.61 28.21 -2.76
C ASP A 6 22.10 28.62 -2.71
N GLU A 7 22.67 28.80 -1.52
CA GLU A 7 24.12 29.01 -1.33
C GLU A 7 24.93 27.80 -1.81
N ARG A 8 24.58 26.58 -1.40
CA ARG A 8 25.27 25.36 -1.84
C ARG A 8 25.26 25.21 -3.36
N LYS A 9 24.12 25.49 -3.99
CA LYS A 9 23.95 25.45 -5.44
C LYS A 9 24.83 26.47 -6.16
N LYS A 10 25.01 27.68 -5.60
CA LYS A 10 25.93 28.70 -6.15
C LYS A 10 27.39 28.24 -6.17
N VAL A 11 27.79 27.41 -5.20
CA VAL A 11 29.16 26.86 -5.11
C VAL A 11 29.26 25.46 -5.76
N GLY A 12 28.24 25.02 -6.50
CA GLY A 12 28.25 23.74 -7.23
C GLY A 12 28.16 22.50 -6.33
N LEU A 13 27.77 22.65 -5.06
CA LEU A 13 27.61 21.53 -4.14
C LEU A 13 26.30 20.77 -4.39
N LYS A 14 26.33 19.45 -4.16
CA LYS A 14 25.14 18.60 -4.25
C LYS A 14 24.14 18.93 -3.12
N PRO A 15 22.83 18.71 -3.34
CA PRO A 15 21.81 18.89 -2.30
C PRO A 15 22.13 18.08 -1.04
N ALA A 16 21.81 18.62 0.14
CA ALA A 16 22.00 17.93 1.41
C ALA A 16 20.67 17.67 2.14
N LYS A 17 20.62 16.56 2.87
CA LYS A 17 19.53 16.29 3.81
C LYS A 17 19.78 17.03 5.12
N TYR A 18 18.73 17.65 5.65
CA TYR A 18 18.73 18.29 6.96
C TYR A 18 17.82 17.49 7.89
N HIS A 19 18.37 16.95 8.98
CA HIS A 19 17.66 16.04 9.88
C HIS A 19 17.00 14.87 9.13
N GLY A 20 17.73 14.28 8.17
CA GLY A 20 17.25 13.16 7.37
C GLY A 20 16.31 13.51 6.20
N LYS A 21 15.92 14.78 6.04
CA LYS A 21 14.93 15.20 5.03
C LYS A 21 15.48 16.10 3.95
N TRP A 22 14.88 16.00 2.76
CA TRP A 22 15.15 16.91 1.66
C TRP A 22 14.46 18.27 1.85
N PRO A 23 15.05 19.36 1.36
CA PRO A 23 14.47 20.69 1.42
C PRO A 23 13.49 20.93 0.26
N PHE A 24 12.21 21.21 0.59
CA PHE A 24 11.13 21.46 -0.38
C PHE A 24 10.69 22.92 -0.45
N GLN A 25 10.23 23.33 -1.63
CA GLN A 25 9.51 24.59 -1.83
C GLN A 25 8.05 24.45 -1.38
N ARG A 26 7.65 25.30 -0.45
CA ARG A 26 6.31 25.29 0.14
C ARG A 26 5.34 26.14 -0.68
N VAL A 27 4.10 25.70 -0.80
CA VAL A 27 3.02 26.43 -1.51
C VAL A 27 1.79 26.48 -0.62
N ASN A 28 1.25 27.67 -0.35
CA ASN A 28 0.06 27.86 0.48
C ASN A 28 0.11 27.14 1.86
N GLY A 29 1.30 27.07 2.46
CA GLY A 29 1.51 26.39 3.75
C GLY A 29 1.72 24.87 3.69
N ILE A 30 1.52 24.25 2.52
CA ILE A 30 1.79 22.83 2.24
C ILE A 30 3.29 22.63 2.05
N GLN A 31 3.85 21.64 2.75
CA GLN A 31 5.28 21.40 2.74
C GLN A 31 5.77 20.68 1.50
N GLU A 32 5.06 19.62 1.09
CA GLU A 32 5.39 18.78 -0.07
C GLU A 32 4.16 18.71 -0.99
N PRO A 33 3.88 19.77 -1.78
CA PRO A 33 2.60 19.91 -2.46
C PRO A 33 2.31 18.83 -3.49
N VAL A 34 3.34 18.33 -4.18
CA VAL A 34 3.17 17.25 -5.17
C VAL A 34 2.91 15.93 -4.47
N SER A 35 3.71 15.56 -3.46
CA SER A 35 3.51 14.33 -2.68
C SER A 35 2.15 14.30 -1.98
N ALA A 36 1.71 15.44 -1.42
CA ALA A 36 0.39 15.57 -0.80
C ALA A 36 -0.76 15.37 -1.82
N ALA A 37 -0.66 16.00 -3.00
CA ALA A 37 -1.67 15.87 -4.05
C ALA A 37 -1.74 14.45 -4.61
N LEU A 38 -0.60 13.80 -4.85
CA LEU A 38 -0.54 12.42 -5.33
C LEU A 38 -1.00 11.42 -4.28
N SER A 39 -0.70 11.65 -3.00
CA SER A 39 -1.26 10.87 -1.88
C SER A 39 -2.79 10.97 -1.84
N ALA A 40 -3.34 12.17 -2.06
CA ALA A 40 -4.80 12.40 -2.07
C ALA A 40 -5.46 11.71 -3.26
N LEU A 41 -4.80 11.70 -4.42
CA LEU A 41 -5.24 10.95 -5.59
C LEU A 41 -5.18 9.43 -5.33
N ASN A 42 -4.15 8.93 -4.67
CA ASN A 42 -4.08 7.55 -4.21
C ASN A 42 -5.24 7.20 -3.27
N LEU A 43 -5.55 8.05 -2.29
CA LEU A 43 -6.70 7.87 -1.40
C LEU A 43 -8.01 7.77 -2.19
N ALA A 44 -8.22 8.68 -3.15
CA ALA A 44 -9.40 8.66 -4.02
C ALA A 44 -9.47 7.37 -4.85
N MET A 45 -8.33 6.90 -5.37
CA MET A 45 -8.27 5.65 -6.11
C MET A 45 -8.55 4.41 -5.25
N GLN A 46 -8.05 4.36 -4.02
CA GLN A 46 -8.37 3.30 -3.06
C GLN A 46 -9.87 3.27 -2.76
N PHE A 47 -10.46 4.44 -2.49
CA PHE A 47 -11.90 4.57 -2.25
C PHE A 47 -12.73 4.12 -3.46
N HIS A 48 -12.41 4.64 -4.65
CA HIS A 48 -13.09 4.28 -5.89
C HIS A 48 -13.00 2.77 -6.17
N GLY A 49 -11.81 2.18 -6.03
CA GLY A 49 -11.59 0.75 -6.20
C GLY A 49 -12.39 -0.10 -5.22
N TRP A 50 -12.38 0.28 -3.93
CA TRP A 50 -13.16 -0.40 -2.89
C TRP A 50 -14.66 -0.32 -3.14
N VAL A 51 -15.20 0.85 -3.48
CA VAL A 51 -16.63 1.02 -3.80
C VAL A 51 -17.01 0.20 -5.03
N SER A 52 -16.16 0.21 -6.08
CA SER A 52 -16.38 -0.60 -7.27
C SER A 52 -16.45 -2.10 -6.95
N PHE A 53 -15.53 -2.59 -6.10
CA PHE A 53 -15.54 -3.97 -5.61
C PHE A 53 -16.77 -4.28 -4.75
N PHE A 54 -17.10 -3.40 -3.80
CA PHE A 54 -18.25 -3.55 -2.92
C PHE A 54 -19.55 -3.67 -3.72
N ILE A 55 -19.78 -2.77 -4.68
CA ILE A 55 -20.97 -2.81 -5.53
C ILE A 55 -21.01 -4.11 -6.35
N PHE A 56 -19.87 -4.50 -6.92
CA PHE A 56 -19.78 -5.69 -7.76
C PHE A 56 -20.13 -6.97 -7.00
N VAL A 57 -19.51 -7.17 -5.83
CA VAL A 57 -19.73 -8.38 -5.02
C VAL A 57 -21.14 -8.42 -4.44
N ASN A 58 -21.70 -7.27 -4.06
CA ASN A 58 -23.01 -7.23 -3.38
C ASN A 58 -24.22 -7.09 -4.30
N TYR A 59 -24.04 -6.65 -5.55
CA TYR A 59 -25.18 -6.38 -6.45
C TYR A 59 -25.06 -7.02 -7.84
N LYS A 60 -23.86 -7.50 -8.23
CA LYS A 60 -23.65 -8.13 -9.55
C LYS A 60 -23.35 -9.61 -9.46
N LEU A 61 -22.72 -10.07 -8.38
CA LEU A 61 -22.47 -11.50 -8.16
C LEU A 61 -23.65 -12.16 -7.44
N PRO A 62 -23.92 -13.45 -7.73
CA PRO A 62 -24.92 -14.21 -7.00
C PRO A 62 -24.53 -14.41 -5.53
N PHE A 63 -25.52 -14.71 -4.71
CA PHE A 63 -25.36 -14.93 -3.26
C PHE A 63 -25.61 -16.38 -2.88
N ARG A 64 -24.96 -16.83 -1.81
CA ARG A 64 -25.28 -18.10 -1.16
C ARG A 64 -26.69 -18.03 -0.53
N PRO A 65 -27.36 -19.17 -0.28
CA PRO A 65 -28.67 -19.20 0.37
C PRO A 65 -28.72 -18.47 1.72
N ASN A 66 -27.59 -18.39 2.43
CA ASN A 66 -27.46 -17.66 3.69
C ASN A 66 -27.18 -16.15 3.52
N LYS A 67 -27.44 -15.57 2.33
CA LYS A 67 -27.20 -14.15 1.99
C LYS A 67 -25.76 -13.68 2.16
N LYS A 68 -24.77 -14.58 2.15
CA LYS A 68 -23.34 -14.21 2.08
C LYS A 68 -22.83 -14.25 0.64
N PRO A 69 -21.90 -13.37 0.25
CA PRO A 69 -21.23 -13.47 -1.04
C PRO A 69 -20.55 -14.83 -1.22
N PHE A 70 -20.52 -15.35 -2.44
CA PHE A 70 -19.80 -16.60 -2.72
C PHE A 70 -18.30 -16.47 -2.52
N TYR A 71 -17.76 -15.28 -2.79
CA TYR A 71 -16.34 -14.98 -2.68
C TYR A 71 -15.87 -14.93 -1.21
N GLU A 72 -15.07 -15.93 -0.83
CA GLU A 72 -14.70 -16.20 0.56
C GLU A 72 -13.77 -15.15 1.17
N TYR A 73 -13.14 -14.31 0.35
CA TYR A 73 -12.17 -13.29 0.78
C TYR A 73 -12.78 -11.88 0.87
N THR A 74 -14.09 -11.73 0.65
CA THR A 74 -14.77 -10.43 0.60
C THR A 74 -14.49 -9.57 1.84
N GLY A 75 -14.60 -10.15 3.04
CA GLY A 75 -14.33 -9.45 4.29
C GLY A 75 -12.88 -8.96 4.40
N LEU A 76 -11.90 -9.76 3.95
CA LEU A 76 -10.50 -9.38 3.97
C LEU A 76 -10.23 -8.16 3.07
N TRP A 77 -10.85 -8.10 1.90
CA TRP A 77 -10.71 -6.95 0.99
C TRP A 77 -11.34 -5.67 1.55
N HIS A 78 -12.41 -5.77 2.34
CA HIS A 78 -12.96 -4.61 3.05
C HIS A 78 -12.00 -4.10 4.13
N ILE A 79 -11.41 -5.02 4.91
CA ILE A 79 -10.41 -4.64 5.92
C ILE A 79 -9.17 -4.02 5.23
N TYR A 80 -8.71 -4.59 4.12
CA TYR A 80 -7.62 -4.04 3.32
C TYR A 80 -7.93 -2.61 2.88
N ALA A 81 -9.14 -2.35 2.36
CA ALA A 81 -9.53 -1.01 1.93
C ALA A 81 -9.47 0.00 3.09
N ILE A 82 -9.92 -0.37 4.29
CA ILE A 82 -9.87 0.50 5.47
C ILE A 82 -8.43 0.85 5.81
N PHE A 83 -7.53 -0.13 5.89
CA PHE A 83 -6.10 0.12 6.15
C PHE A 83 -5.46 0.96 5.03
N ALA A 84 -5.80 0.68 3.77
CA ALA A 84 -5.24 1.38 2.62
C ALA A 84 -5.66 2.86 2.60
N MET A 85 -6.95 3.13 2.84
CA MET A 85 -7.47 4.49 2.94
C MET A 85 -6.91 5.22 4.18
N ASN A 86 -6.79 4.54 5.33
CA ASN A 86 -6.19 5.13 6.52
C ASN A 86 -4.71 5.52 6.28
N SER A 87 -3.93 4.66 5.63
CA SER A 87 -2.54 4.96 5.29
C SER A 87 -2.43 6.10 4.28
N CYS A 88 -3.23 6.11 3.22
CA CYS A 88 -3.22 7.21 2.26
C CYS A 88 -3.65 8.54 2.92
N PHE A 89 -4.61 8.51 3.85
CA PHE A 89 -5.03 9.69 4.60
C PHE A 89 -3.89 10.27 5.43
N TRP A 90 -3.19 9.45 6.21
CA TRP A 90 -2.06 9.93 7.02
C TRP A 90 -0.89 10.41 6.17
N SER A 91 -0.65 9.79 5.01
CA SER A 91 0.31 10.27 4.01
C SER A 91 -0.03 11.67 3.51
N VAL A 92 -1.30 11.95 3.18
CA VAL A 92 -1.74 13.31 2.79
C VAL A 92 -1.46 14.31 3.91
N VAL A 93 -1.82 13.97 5.14
CA VAL A 93 -1.65 14.87 6.30
C VAL A 93 -0.17 15.14 6.55
N PHE A 94 0.68 14.11 6.50
CA PHE A 94 2.12 14.20 6.69
C PHE A 94 2.80 15.10 5.65
N HIS A 95 2.56 14.86 4.35
CA HIS A 95 3.13 15.69 3.27
C HIS A 95 2.56 17.11 3.26
N SER A 96 1.35 17.31 3.80
CA SER A 96 0.78 18.63 3.97
C SER A 96 1.49 19.40 5.08
N ARG A 97 1.63 18.78 6.26
CA ARG A 97 2.20 19.41 7.43
C ARG A 97 2.98 18.41 8.27
N TYR A 98 4.29 18.44 8.12
CA TYR A 98 5.20 17.70 8.98
C TYR A 98 5.20 18.26 10.41
N VAL A 99 4.80 17.38 11.33
CA VAL A 99 5.06 17.40 12.77
C VAL A 99 5.27 15.96 13.26
N ASP A 100 5.93 15.78 14.39
CA ASP A 100 6.29 14.45 14.93
C ASP A 100 5.09 13.49 15.02
N LEU A 101 3.92 14.00 15.39
CA LEU A 101 2.69 13.20 15.45
C LEU A 101 2.27 12.67 14.08
N THR A 102 2.34 13.50 13.03
CA THR A 102 1.93 13.10 11.66
C THR A 102 2.92 12.12 11.05
N GLU A 103 4.22 12.27 11.32
CA GLU A 103 5.24 11.31 10.89
C GLU A 103 5.01 9.94 11.52
N LYS A 104 4.72 9.95 12.82
CA LYS A 104 4.43 8.74 13.57
C LYS A 104 3.19 8.04 13.03
N LEU A 105 2.08 8.77 12.84
CA LEU A 105 0.83 8.18 12.38
C LEU A 105 0.93 7.68 10.92
N ASP A 106 1.66 8.40 10.06
CA ASP A 106 1.96 7.93 8.70
C ASP A 106 2.76 6.61 8.74
N CYS A 107 3.86 6.55 9.49
CA CYS A 107 4.66 5.34 9.65
C CYS A 107 3.85 4.16 10.20
N LEU A 108 3.11 4.36 11.29
CA LEU A 108 2.32 3.29 11.92
C LEU A 108 1.20 2.79 10.99
N SER A 109 0.56 3.70 10.25
CA SER A 109 -0.49 3.35 9.30
C SER A 109 0.04 2.55 8.11
N ALA A 110 1.23 2.89 7.60
CA ALA A 110 1.89 2.17 6.52
C ALA A 110 2.30 0.75 6.97
N VAL A 111 2.86 0.61 8.17
CA VAL A 111 3.18 -0.70 8.77
C VAL A 111 1.94 -1.58 8.90
N ALA A 112 0.84 -1.01 9.39
CA ALA A 112 -0.43 -1.74 9.53
C ALA A 112 -0.99 -2.19 8.17
N LEU A 113 -0.95 -1.33 7.15
CA LEU A 113 -1.36 -1.67 5.78
C LEU A 113 -0.50 -2.79 5.19
N LEU A 114 0.83 -2.66 5.24
CA LEU A 114 1.74 -3.68 4.69
C LEU A 114 1.61 -5.01 5.42
N GLY A 115 1.50 -4.97 6.75
CA GLY A 115 1.26 -6.15 7.56
C GLY A 115 -0.04 -6.87 7.20
N PHE A 116 -1.15 -6.13 7.09
CA PHE A 116 -2.44 -6.72 6.71
C PHE A 116 -2.44 -7.21 5.26
N SER A 117 -1.81 -6.48 4.35
CA SER A 117 -1.67 -6.87 2.95
C SER A 117 -0.85 -8.15 2.78
N LEU A 118 0.19 -8.36 3.60
CA LEU A 118 0.94 -9.62 3.65
C LEU A 118 0.06 -10.78 4.15
N ILE A 119 -0.73 -10.58 5.22
CA ILE A 119 -1.70 -11.57 5.69
C ILE A 119 -2.67 -11.94 4.56
N LEU A 120 -3.24 -10.93 3.90
CA LEU A 120 -4.17 -11.13 2.77
C LEU A 120 -3.50 -11.93 1.65
N ALA A 121 -2.27 -11.58 1.27
CA ALA A 121 -1.51 -12.28 0.24
C ALA A 121 -1.31 -13.76 0.60
N VAL A 122 -0.88 -14.07 1.82
CA VAL A 122 -0.72 -15.46 2.29
C VAL A 122 -2.05 -16.21 2.20
N LEU A 123 -3.12 -15.67 2.81
CA LEU A 123 -4.42 -16.35 2.83
C LEU A 123 -4.98 -16.58 1.42
N ARG A 124 -4.79 -15.62 0.51
CA ARG A 124 -5.30 -15.72 -0.86
C ARG A 124 -4.44 -16.63 -1.72
N VAL A 125 -3.11 -16.55 -1.66
CA VAL A 125 -2.19 -17.35 -2.47
C VAL A 125 -2.27 -18.83 -2.12
N PHE A 126 -2.31 -19.16 -0.83
CA PHE A 126 -2.43 -20.55 -0.35
C PHE A 126 -3.87 -21.06 -0.29
N ASN A 127 -4.83 -20.27 -0.78
CA ASN A 127 -6.24 -20.64 -0.83
C ASN A 127 -6.83 -21.05 0.54
N VAL A 128 -6.47 -20.34 1.61
CA VAL A 128 -6.92 -20.64 2.97
C VAL A 128 -8.34 -20.11 3.17
N THR A 129 -9.32 -21.01 3.19
CA THR A 129 -10.75 -20.68 3.31
C THR A 129 -11.34 -21.08 4.65
N ASP A 130 -10.74 -22.05 5.35
CA ASP A 130 -11.14 -22.43 6.70
C ASP A 130 -10.83 -21.31 7.71
N GLU A 131 -11.79 -21.00 8.58
CA GLU A 131 -11.68 -19.86 9.49
C GLU A 131 -10.66 -20.10 10.60
N ALA A 132 -10.54 -21.33 11.12
CA ALA A 132 -9.53 -21.65 12.13
C ALA A 132 -8.13 -21.56 11.54
N ALA A 133 -7.92 -22.08 10.32
CA ALA A 133 -6.67 -21.95 9.59
C ALA A 133 -6.32 -20.49 9.29
N ARG A 134 -7.30 -19.65 8.93
CA ARG A 134 -7.10 -18.20 8.72
C ARG A 134 -6.56 -17.52 9.97
N VAL A 135 -7.16 -17.80 11.13
CA VAL A 135 -6.71 -17.26 12.41
C VAL A 135 -5.31 -17.75 12.74
N MET A 136 -5.06 -19.06 12.62
CA MET A 136 -3.76 -19.67 12.94
C MET A 136 -2.62 -19.09 12.08
N VAL A 137 -2.85 -18.89 10.78
CA VAL A 137 -1.87 -18.31 9.86
C VAL A 137 -1.68 -16.81 10.08
N SER A 138 -2.75 -16.08 10.40
CA SER A 138 -2.70 -14.63 10.58
C SER A 138 -2.10 -14.22 11.93
N ALA A 139 -2.35 -14.98 12.99
CA ALA A 139 -1.91 -14.66 14.36
C ALA A 139 -0.42 -14.31 14.51
N PRO A 140 0.54 -15.09 13.99
CA PRO A 140 1.96 -14.75 14.11
C PRO A 140 2.31 -13.45 13.35
N LEU A 141 1.69 -13.20 12.19
CA LEU A 141 1.91 -11.97 11.43
C LEU A 141 1.30 -10.76 12.15
N VAL A 142 0.10 -10.89 12.71
CA VAL A 142 -0.53 -9.85 13.53
C VAL A 142 0.33 -9.56 14.76
N ALA A 143 0.84 -10.58 15.44
CA ALA A 143 1.73 -10.42 16.59
C ALA A 143 2.99 -9.64 16.19
N PHE A 144 3.66 -10.04 15.10
CA PHE A 144 4.83 -9.35 14.57
C PHE A 144 4.56 -7.86 14.28
N VAL A 145 3.50 -7.58 13.50
CA VAL A 145 3.11 -6.21 13.13
C VAL A 145 2.77 -5.38 14.37
N THR A 146 2.05 -5.96 15.33
CA THR A 146 1.66 -5.29 16.57
C THR A 146 2.88 -4.98 17.42
N THR A 147 3.80 -5.94 17.61
CA THR A 147 5.06 -5.71 18.34
C THR A 147 5.89 -4.62 17.67
N HIS A 148 5.97 -4.60 16.34
CA HIS A 148 6.70 -3.55 15.62
C HIS A 148 6.04 -2.17 15.78
N ILE A 149 4.71 -2.08 15.67
CA ILE A 149 3.95 -0.85 15.93
C ILE A 149 4.17 -0.36 17.36
N LEU A 150 4.12 -1.26 18.36
CA LEU A 150 4.38 -0.91 19.76
C LEU A 150 5.82 -0.45 19.98
N TYR A 151 6.80 -1.05 19.30
CA TYR A 151 8.19 -0.59 19.34
C TYR A 151 8.32 0.84 18.82
N LEU A 152 7.79 1.12 17.63
CA LEU A 152 7.82 2.46 17.01
C LEU A 152 7.01 3.48 17.82
N ASN A 153 5.95 3.04 18.49
CA ASN A 153 5.08 3.94 19.25
C ASN A 153 5.63 4.26 20.64
N CYS A 154 6.14 3.27 21.38
CA CYS A 154 6.45 3.40 22.79
C CYS A 154 7.93 3.60 23.09
N TYR A 155 8.84 3.17 22.20
CA TYR A 155 10.29 3.21 22.47
C TYR A 155 10.98 4.27 21.62
N GLN A 156 11.16 4.00 20.33
CA GLN A 156 11.88 4.89 19.44
C GLN A 156 11.36 4.72 18.02
N LEU A 157 11.04 5.84 17.36
CA LEU A 157 10.75 5.86 15.94
C LEU A 157 12.07 5.77 15.16
N ASP A 158 12.63 4.55 15.09
CA ASP A 158 13.79 4.27 14.25
C ASP A 158 13.34 4.11 12.79
N TYR A 159 13.51 5.18 12.02
CA TYR A 159 13.16 5.22 10.60
C TYR A 159 13.93 4.17 9.77
N GLY A 160 15.19 3.90 10.11
CA GLY A 160 16.01 2.93 9.39
C GLY A 160 15.53 1.49 9.60
N LEU A 161 15.12 1.16 10.83
CA LEU A 161 14.51 -0.13 11.13
C LEU A 161 13.12 -0.24 10.48
N ASN A 162 12.28 0.79 10.60
CA ASN A 162 10.95 0.84 9.97
C ASN A 162 11.04 0.59 8.46
N MET A 163 11.96 1.27 7.78
CA MET A 163 12.20 1.11 6.35
C MET A 163 12.53 -0.35 5.98
N LYS A 164 13.43 -1.00 6.74
CA LYS A 164 13.80 -2.41 6.50
C LYS A 164 12.62 -3.36 6.69
N VAL A 165 11.82 -3.16 7.74
CA VAL A 165 10.66 -3.99 8.04
C VAL A 165 9.58 -3.82 6.96
N CYS A 166 9.26 -2.58 6.57
CA CYS A 166 8.33 -2.28 5.49
C CYS A 166 8.78 -2.86 4.15
N LEU A 167 10.06 -2.67 3.78
CA LEU A 167 10.63 -3.23 2.56
C LEU A 167 10.58 -4.77 2.57
N GLY A 168 10.89 -5.40 3.71
CA GLY A 168 10.81 -6.85 3.89
C GLY A 168 9.40 -7.40 3.69
N MET A 169 8.41 -6.82 4.36
CA MET A 169 7.00 -7.20 4.19
C MET A 169 6.51 -7.00 2.76
N GLY A 170 6.82 -5.83 2.16
CA GLY A 170 6.45 -5.50 0.78
C GLY A 170 7.08 -6.47 -0.23
N THR A 171 8.37 -6.77 -0.09
CA THR A 171 9.09 -7.70 -0.97
C THR A 171 8.52 -9.12 -0.86
N LEU A 172 8.27 -9.59 0.36
CA LEU A 172 7.68 -10.91 0.58
C LEU A 172 6.29 -11.03 -0.07
N GLN A 173 5.45 -10.00 0.09
CA GLN A 173 4.17 -9.94 -0.59
C GLN A 173 4.31 -9.97 -2.12
N LEU A 174 5.24 -9.20 -2.70
CA LEU A 174 5.45 -9.17 -4.15
C LEU A 174 5.88 -10.55 -4.67
N ILE A 175 6.76 -11.25 -3.94
CA ILE A 175 7.17 -12.61 -4.27
C ILE A 175 5.98 -13.57 -4.24
N LEU A 176 5.15 -13.53 -3.19
CA LEU A 176 3.96 -14.38 -3.09
C LEU A 176 3.02 -14.19 -4.28
N TRP A 177 2.75 -12.93 -4.67
CA TRP A 177 1.92 -12.62 -5.83
C TRP A 177 2.56 -13.01 -7.15
N ALA A 178 3.88 -12.83 -7.31
CA ALA A 178 4.62 -13.25 -8.50
C ALA A 178 4.54 -14.77 -8.71
N VAL A 179 4.81 -15.54 -7.65
CA VAL A 179 4.72 -17.01 -7.67
C VAL A 179 3.29 -17.43 -8.00
N TRP A 180 2.28 -16.82 -7.38
CA TRP A 180 0.88 -17.13 -7.68
C TRP A 180 0.51 -16.80 -9.13
N ALA A 181 0.96 -15.65 -9.66
CA ALA A 181 0.72 -15.27 -11.05
C ALA A 181 1.39 -16.23 -12.05
N GLY A 182 2.55 -16.77 -11.70
CA GLY A 182 3.30 -17.74 -12.51
C GLY A 182 2.69 -19.15 -12.49
N VAL A 183 2.26 -19.61 -11.31
CA VAL A 183 1.71 -20.97 -11.13
C VAL A 183 0.25 -21.06 -11.58
N THR A 184 -0.55 -20.01 -11.34
CA THR A 184 -1.98 -20.06 -11.67
C THR A 184 -2.27 -19.66 -13.12
N ARG A 185 -3.30 -20.29 -13.69
CA ARG A 185 -3.86 -19.93 -15.02
C ARG A 185 -5.01 -18.93 -14.90
N HIS A 186 -4.95 -18.02 -13.91
CA HIS A 186 -5.99 -17.02 -13.72
C HIS A 186 -6.05 -16.08 -14.94
N PRO A 187 -7.25 -15.81 -15.51
CA PRO A 187 -7.38 -15.00 -16.72
C PRO A 187 -6.77 -13.59 -16.56
N SER A 188 -6.86 -13.03 -15.36
CA SER A 188 -6.38 -11.67 -15.05
C SER A 188 -4.97 -11.61 -14.45
N ARG A 189 -4.15 -12.66 -14.60
CA ARG A 189 -2.78 -12.69 -14.06
C ARG A 189 -1.86 -11.59 -14.63
N TRP A 190 -2.17 -11.06 -15.81
CA TRP A 190 -1.39 -9.97 -16.41
C TRP A 190 -1.48 -8.69 -15.57
N LYS A 191 -2.66 -8.37 -15.00
CA LYS A 191 -2.85 -7.22 -14.10
C LYS A 191 -1.94 -7.36 -12.88
N LEU A 192 -1.86 -8.57 -12.36
CA LEU A 192 -1.01 -8.90 -11.22
C LEU A 192 0.48 -8.78 -11.55
N TRP A 193 0.92 -9.25 -12.72
CA TRP A 193 2.31 -9.03 -13.17
C TRP A 193 2.67 -7.55 -13.27
N VAL A 194 1.78 -6.72 -13.80
CA VAL A 194 1.98 -5.27 -13.84
C VAL A 194 2.08 -4.68 -12.43
N VAL A 195 1.22 -5.10 -11.50
CA VAL A 195 1.27 -4.71 -10.09
C VAL A 195 2.56 -5.15 -9.40
N VAL A 196 3.04 -6.37 -9.67
CA VAL A 196 4.29 -6.87 -9.10
C VAL A 196 5.49 -6.10 -9.62
N ILE A 197 5.61 -5.95 -10.94
CA ILE A 197 6.75 -5.25 -11.56
C ILE A 197 6.73 -3.78 -11.18
N GLY A 198 5.57 -3.12 -11.28
CA GLY A 198 5.43 -1.72 -10.88
C GLY A 198 5.64 -1.51 -9.38
N GLY A 199 5.22 -2.46 -8.53
CA GLY A 199 5.49 -2.43 -7.10
C GLY A 199 6.98 -2.55 -6.78
N ALA A 200 7.71 -3.41 -7.51
CA ALA A 200 9.16 -3.50 -7.39
C ALA A 200 9.86 -2.20 -7.84
N LEU A 201 9.41 -1.59 -8.95
CA LEU A 201 9.92 -0.30 -9.41
C LEU A 201 9.62 0.82 -8.39
N ALA A 202 8.44 0.83 -7.78
CA ALA A 202 8.10 1.77 -6.71
C ALA A 202 9.03 1.56 -5.50
N ALA A 203 9.27 0.32 -5.06
CA ALA A 203 10.22 0.04 -3.98
C ALA A 203 11.64 0.53 -4.29
N LEU A 204 12.08 0.46 -5.55
CA LEU A 204 13.37 1.01 -5.97
C LEU A 204 13.42 2.54 -5.88
N LEU A 205 12.33 3.24 -6.17
CA LEU A 205 12.23 4.70 -5.97
C LEU A 205 12.42 5.05 -4.50
N GLU A 206 11.76 4.30 -3.61
CA GLU A 206 11.88 4.49 -2.15
C GLU A 206 13.32 4.27 -1.66
N ILE A 207 14.04 3.28 -2.21
CA ILE A 207 15.45 3.03 -1.87
C ILE A 207 16.37 4.13 -2.43
N TYR A 208 16.09 4.61 -3.64
CA TYR A 208 16.97 5.57 -4.32
C TYR A 208 16.89 6.98 -3.70
N ASP A 209 15.71 7.39 -3.19
CA ASP A 209 15.53 8.55 -2.30
C ASP A 209 16.28 9.82 -2.76
N PHE A 210 16.09 10.17 -4.03
CA PHE A 210 16.75 11.31 -4.67
C PHE A 210 16.11 12.66 -4.28
N PRO A 211 16.89 13.76 -4.29
CA PRO A 211 16.42 15.08 -3.88
C PRO A 211 15.36 15.68 -4.83
N PRO A 212 14.52 16.62 -4.34
CA PRO A 212 13.44 17.19 -5.13
C PRO A 212 13.94 17.93 -6.37
N TYR A 213 13.51 17.48 -7.54
CA TYR A 213 13.66 18.20 -8.80
C TYR A 213 12.83 19.48 -8.76
N ARG A 214 13.50 20.60 -9.07
CA ARG A 214 12.95 21.97 -8.99
C ARG A 214 12.34 22.31 -7.63
N GLY A 215 12.72 21.61 -6.56
CA GLY A 215 12.21 21.85 -5.21
C GLY A 215 10.82 21.28 -4.92
N PHE A 216 10.23 20.49 -5.85
CA PHE A 216 8.86 19.96 -5.70
C PHE A 216 8.74 18.44 -5.82
N VAL A 217 9.46 17.81 -6.75
CA VAL A 217 9.24 16.40 -7.11
C VAL A 217 10.45 15.57 -6.73
N ASP A 218 10.34 14.77 -5.68
CA ASP A 218 11.37 13.84 -5.22
C ASP A 218 11.04 12.39 -5.57
N ALA A 219 11.85 11.46 -5.07
CA ALA A 219 11.61 10.03 -5.20
C ALA A 219 10.23 9.61 -4.68
N HIS A 220 9.82 10.16 -3.54
CA HIS A 220 8.60 9.77 -2.88
C HIS A 220 7.36 10.30 -3.62
N ALA A 221 7.41 11.49 -4.22
CA ALA A 221 6.39 11.95 -5.16
C ALA A 221 6.23 11.00 -6.35
N LEU A 222 7.34 10.53 -6.95
CA LEU A 222 7.26 9.54 -8.05
C LEU A 222 6.76 8.17 -7.58
N TRP A 223 7.06 7.78 -6.35
CA TRP A 223 6.49 6.59 -5.73
C TRP A 223 4.96 6.68 -5.69
N HIS A 224 4.41 7.79 -5.17
CA HIS A 224 2.97 8.04 -5.16
C HIS A 224 2.37 8.06 -6.56
N ALA A 225 3.04 8.71 -7.51
CA ALA A 225 2.61 8.75 -8.91
C ALA A 225 2.49 7.34 -9.51
N THR A 226 3.45 6.48 -9.21
CA THR A 226 3.52 5.10 -9.73
C THR A 226 2.44 4.22 -9.10
N THR A 227 2.13 4.40 -7.82
CA THR A 227 1.15 3.57 -7.11
C THR A 227 -0.31 3.85 -7.50
N ILE A 228 -0.63 4.99 -8.09
CA ILE A 228 -1.99 5.35 -8.55
C ILE A 228 -2.52 4.36 -9.62
N PRO A 229 -1.88 4.20 -10.80
CA PRO A 229 -2.35 3.26 -11.82
C PRO A 229 -2.26 1.80 -11.34
N LEU A 230 -1.29 1.49 -10.47
CA LEU A 230 -1.18 0.16 -9.87
C LEU A 230 -2.35 -0.15 -8.93
N THR A 231 -2.80 0.82 -8.14
CA THR A 231 -3.98 0.71 -7.27
C THR A 231 -5.24 0.45 -8.09
N TYR A 232 -5.40 1.13 -9.22
CA TYR A 232 -6.51 0.86 -10.14
C TYR A 232 -6.49 -0.59 -10.65
N LEU A 233 -5.34 -1.04 -11.17
CA LEU A 233 -5.18 -2.40 -11.67
C LEU A 233 -5.35 -3.45 -10.57
N TRP A 234 -4.92 -3.13 -9.35
CA TRP A 234 -5.08 -3.98 -8.18
C TRP A 234 -6.55 -4.24 -7.87
N TRP A 235 -7.34 -3.19 -7.68
CA TRP A 235 -8.79 -3.34 -7.47
C TRP A 235 -9.51 -3.97 -8.66
N SER A 236 -9.04 -3.72 -9.88
CA SER A 236 -9.54 -4.41 -11.07
C SER A 236 -9.27 -5.91 -11.03
N PHE A 237 -8.08 -6.33 -10.62
CA PHE A 237 -7.75 -7.75 -10.40
C PHE A 237 -8.63 -8.37 -9.31
N VAL A 238 -8.83 -7.69 -8.18
CA VAL A 238 -9.68 -8.18 -7.09
C VAL A 238 -11.10 -8.45 -7.54
N ARG A 239 -11.66 -7.57 -8.37
CA ARG A 239 -12.99 -7.77 -8.98
C ARG A 239 -13.02 -9.01 -9.86
N ASP A 240 -12.09 -9.14 -10.80
CA ASP A 240 -12.02 -10.32 -11.68
C ASP A 240 -11.82 -11.61 -10.88
N ASP A 241 -11.00 -11.58 -9.84
CA ASP A 241 -10.75 -12.71 -8.97
C ASP A 241 -12.01 -13.16 -8.23
N SER A 242 -12.81 -12.19 -7.76
CA SER A 242 -14.09 -12.47 -7.11
C SER A 242 -15.10 -13.12 -8.06
N GLU A 243 -15.15 -12.69 -9.32
CA GLU A 243 -16.01 -13.27 -10.35
C GLU A 243 -15.58 -14.69 -10.73
N PHE A 244 -14.28 -14.86 -10.97
CA PHE A 244 -13.68 -16.15 -11.34
C PHE A 244 -13.91 -17.20 -10.26
N ARG A 245 -13.62 -16.85 -8.99
CA ARG A 245 -13.85 -17.72 -7.83
C ARG A 245 -15.32 -18.06 -7.66
N THR A 246 -16.20 -17.07 -7.76
CA THR A 246 -17.65 -17.27 -7.63
C THR A 246 -18.16 -18.24 -8.69
N THR A 247 -17.73 -18.09 -9.95
CA THR A 247 -18.10 -18.97 -11.05
C THR A 247 -17.66 -20.42 -10.81
N ILE A 248 -16.43 -20.64 -10.32
CA ILE A 248 -15.93 -21.98 -9.99
C ILE A 248 -16.76 -22.62 -8.87
N LEU A 249 -17.05 -21.87 -7.81
CA LEU A 249 -17.80 -22.38 -6.65
C LEU A 249 -19.24 -22.77 -7.04
N ILE A 250 -19.89 -21.97 -7.89
CA ILE A 250 -21.24 -22.28 -8.38
C ILE A 250 -21.23 -23.54 -9.24
N LYS A 251 -20.23 -23.69 -10.12
CA LYS A 251 -20.10 -24.91 -10.96
C LYS A 251 -19.86 -26.17 -10.13
N LYS A 252 -19.21 -26.06 -8.96
CA LYS A 252 -19.00 -27.18 -8.04
C LYS A 252 -20.23 -27.52 -7.18
N ALA A 253 -21.14 -26.57 -7.01
CA ALA A 253 -22.35 -26.74 -6.22
C ALA A 253 -23.56 -27.24 -7.03
N LYS A 254 -23.43 -27.28 -8.37
CA LYS A 254 -24.37 -27.92 -9.30
C LYS A 254 -23.89 -29.32 -9.62
#